data_AF-A0A946YM91-F1
#
_entry.id   AF-A0A946YM91-F1
#
_cell.length_a   1.000
_cell.length_b   1.000
_cell.length_c   1.000
_cell.angle_alpha   90.00
_cell.angle_beta   90.00
_cell.angle_gamma   90.00
#
_symmetry.space_group_name_H-M   'P 1'
#
loop_
_entity.id
_entity.type
_entity.pdbx_description
1 polymer ?
#
loop_
_entity_poly.entity_id
_entity_poly.type
_entity_poly.pdbx_seq_one_letter_code
_entity_poly.pdbx_strand_id
1 'polypeptide(L)'
;GMHMLGGSVPVYGINVCDDEAYFLNKVSADLQAWQHTYPEAAQGIVQSEIKINVIDGYVGRGYGIADTPVFETIRELATVEGVVLDPVYTGKAFNGLLQEIDQGRFANASNIVFVHTGGIFGLFPFADALFR
;
A
#
# COMPACT_ATOMS: atom_id res chain seq x y z
N GLY A 1 15.77 -1.55 -2.63
CA GLY A 1 15.25 -1.23 -3.98
C GLY A 1 15.50 0.23 -4.33
N MET A 2 14.50 1.11 -4.17
CA MET A 2 14.60 2.52 -4.59
C MET A 2 15.82 3.26 -4.04
N HIS A 3 16.08 3.12 -2.73
CA HIS A 3 17.27 3.71 -2.09
C HIS A 3 18.58 3.21 -2.71
N MET A 4 18.69 1.91 -3.01
CA MET A 4 19.89 1.33 -3.64
C MET A 4 20.12 1.83 -5.07
N LEU A 5 19.04 2.17 -5.78
CA LEU A 5 19.12 2.75 -7.13
C LEU A 5 19.40 4.26 -7.10
N GLY A 6 19.63 4.85 -5.92
CA GLY A 6 19.76 6.30 -5.76
C GLY A 6 18.49 7.08 -6.12
N GLY A 7 17.34 6.39 -6.18
CA GLY A 7 16.09 7.00 -6.57
C GLY A 7 15.57 7.95 -5.49
N SER A 8 15.20 9.16 -5.89
CA SER A 8 14.61 10.18 -4.99
C SER A 8 13.09 10.11 -4.90
N VAL A 9 12.45 9.17 -5.60
CA VAL A 9 11.00 9.02 -5.60
C VAL A 9 10.55 8.48 -4.23
N PRO A 10 9.70 9.21 -3.49
CA PRO A 10 9.23 8.75 -2.19
C PRO A 10 8.33 7.52 -2.34
N VAL A 11 8.51 6.55 -1.45
CA VAL A 11 7.69 5.33 -1.39
C VAL A 11 6.80 5.42 -0.15
N TYR A 12 5.51 5.23 -0.34
CA TYR A 12 4.50 5.21 0.72
C TYR A 12 3.86 3.83 0.80
N GLY A 13 3.71 3.30 2.01
CA GLY A 13 2.87 2.15 2.29
C GLY A 13 1.56 2.60 2.94
N ILE A 14 0.42 2.18 2.41
CA ILE A 14 -0.87 2.33 3.09
C ILE A 14 -1.12 1.04 3.86
N ASN A 15 -1.17 1.11 5.20
CA ASN A 15 -1.43 -0.09 5.99
C ASN A 15 -2.92 -0.48 5.92
N VAL A 16 -3.16 -1.78 5.90
CA VAL A 16 -4.51 -2.38 5.78
C VAL A 16 -4.89 -3.25 6.99
N CYS A 17 -3.99 -3.29 7.96
CA CYS A 17 -4.14 -3.80 9.32
C CYS A 17 -3.26 -2.95 10.23
N ASP A 18 -3.31 -3.21 11.55
CA ASP A 18 -2.47 -2.58 12.57
C ASP A 18 -2.34 -1.06 12.40
N ASP A 19 -1.29 -0.44 12.97
CA ASP A 19 -1.08 1.00 12.92
C ASP A 19 0.29 1.38 12.31
N GLU A 20 0.49 2.68 12.08
CA GLU A 20 1.76 3.23 11.61
C GLU A 20 2.95 2.79 12.47
N ALA A 21 2.82 2.82 13.80
CA ALA A 21 3.91 2.47 14.70
C ALA A 21 4.35 1.01 14.54
N TYR A 22 3.39 0.09 14.40
CA TYR A 22 3.65 -1.31 14.10
C TYR A 22 4.44 -1.45 12.80
N PHE A 23 4.00 -0.81 11.70
CA PHE A 23 4.65 -0.96 10.40
C PHE A 23 6.02 -0.29 10.31
N LEU A 24 6.23 0.86 10.96
CA LEU A 24 7.55 1.47 11.07
C LEU A 24 8.54 0.52 11.76
N ASN A 25 8.12 -0.13 12.85
CA ASN A 25 8.93 -1.11 13.56
C ASN A 25 9.15 -2.38 12.74
N LYS A 26 8.08 -2.92 12.13
CA LYS A 26 8.14 -4.16 11.37
C LYS A 26 9.04 -4.04 10.14
N VAL A 27 8.88 -2.97 9.35
CA VAL A 27 9.72 -2.69 8.18
C VAL A 27 11.17 -2.49 8.60
N SER A 28 11.42 -1.80 9.71
CA SER A 28 12.77 -1.64 10.25
C SER A 28 13.42 -2.97 10.64
N ALA A 29 12.65 -3.86 11.29
CA ALA A 29 13.12 -5.19 11.64
C ALA A 29 13.39 -6.05 10.39
N ASP A 30 12.54 -5.94 9.36
CA ASP A 30 12.73 -6.67 8.10
C ASP A 30 13.96 -6.19 7.32
N LEU A 31 14.24 -4.89 7.33
CA LEU A 31 15.47 -4.34 6.78
C LEU A 31 16.71 -4.88 7.50
N GLN A 32 16.70 -4.92 8.83
CA GLN A 32 17.80 -5.50 9.62
C GLN A 32 18.00 -6.98 9.32
N ALA A 33 16.91 -7.75 9.27
CA ALA A 33 16.94 -9.17 8.94
C ALA A 33 17.48 -9.40 7.52
N TRP A 34 17.05 -8.57 6.55
CA TRP A 34 17.55 -8.62 5.17
C TRP A 34 19.05 -8.30 5.09
N GLN A 35 19.52 -7.25 5.77
CA GLN A 35 20.95 -6.90 5.81
C GLN A 35 21.81 -8.01 6.43
N HIS A 36 21.31 -8.66 7.49
CA HIS A 36 21.98 -9.80 8.11
C HIS A 36 22.03 -11.02 7.17
N THR A 37 20.95 -11.27 6.45
CA THR A 37 20.82 -12.42 5.53
C THR A 37 21.65 -12.24 4.26
N TYR A 38 21.77 -11.00 3.76
CA TYR A 38 22.43 -10.67 2.49
C TYR A 38 23.48 -9.55 2.66
N PRO A 39 24.58 -9.79 3.40
CA PRO A 39 25.54 -8.76 3.75
C PRO A 39 26.24 -8.13 2.53
N GLU A 40 26.51 -8.91 1.49
CA GLU A 40 27.11 -8.40 0.24
C GLU A 40 26.17 -7.45 -0.50
N ALA A 41 24.88 -7.79 -0.59
CA ALA A 41 23.87 -6.94 -1.23
C ALA A 41 23.55 -5.69 -0.41
N ALA A 42 23.77 -5.75 0.90
CA ALA A 42 23.55 -4.67 1.84
C ALA A 42 24.75 -3.74 2.01
N GLN A 43 25.88 -4.03 1.36
CA GLN A 43 27.10 -3.27 1.54
C GLN A 43 26.90 -1.78 1.22
N GLY A 44 27.26 -0.91 2.17
CA GLY A 44 27.12 0.54 2.02
C GLY A 44 25.71 1.09 2.25
N ILE A 45 24.73 0.24 2.54
CA ILE A 45 23.37 0.70 2.87
C ILE A 45 23.30 1.06 4.35
N VAL A 46 23.05 2.33 4.64
CA VAL A 46 22.81 2.81 6.00
C VAL A 46 21.30 2.86 6.25
N GLN A 47 20.79 1.99 7.13
CA GLN A 47 19.35 1.86 7.34
C GLN A 47 18.67 3.18 7.76
N SER A 48 19.33 4.00 8.57
CA SER A 48 18.78 5.29 9.00
C SER A 48 18.58 6.30 7.86
N GLU A 49 19.18 6.06 6.69
CA GLU A 49 18.98 6.87 5.48
C GLU A 49 17.78 6.39 4.65
N ILE A 50 17.22 5.21 4.96
CA ILE A 50 16.03 4.69 4.30
C ILE A 50 14.80 5.30 4.97
N LYS A 51 14.16 6.24 4.27
CA LYS A 51 12.90 6.81 4.72
C LYS A 51 11.75 5.81 4.54
N ILE A 52 11.16 5.38 5.64
CA ILE A 52 9.93 4.57 5.67
C ILE A 52 8.76 5.54 5.84
N ASN A 53 7.83 5.57 4.89
CA ASN A 53 6.60 6.35 5.00
C ASN A 53 5.41 5.40 5.07
N VAL A 54 4.61 5.52 6.13
CA VAL A 54 3.34 4.82 6.27
C VAL A 54 2.22 5.84 6.24
N ILE A 55 1.12 5.51 5.58
CA ILE A 55 -0.11 6.30 5.59
C ILE A 55 -1.17 5.44 6.27
N ASP A 56 -1.59 5.87 7.45
CA ASP A 56 -2.56 5.19 8.30
C ASP A 56 -3.94 5.86 8.24
N GLY A 57 -4.96 5.18 8.76
CA GLY A 57 -6.35 5.66 8.82
C GLY A 57 -7.30 4.98 7.83
N TYR A 58 -6.80 4.12 6.93
CA TYR A 58 -7.60 3.46 5.88
C TYR A 58 -7.86 1.96 6.12
N VAL A 59 -7.52 1.46 7.31
CA VAL A 59 -7.80 0.07 7.72
C VAL A 59 -9.31 -0.19 7.80
N GLY A 60 -10.11 0.82 8.12
CA GLY A 60 -11.55 0.71 8.31
C GLY A 60 -11.90 -0.14 9.53
N ARG A 61 -12.90 -1.02 9.39
CA ARG A 61 -13.35 -1.93 10.46
C ARG A 61 -12.35 -3.01 10.90
N GLY A 62 -11.21 -3.11 10.23
CA GLY A 62 -10.16 -4.07 10.57
C GLY A 62 -9.72 -4.94 9.39
N TYR A 63 -8.73 -5.79 9.64
CA TYR A 63 -8.16 -6.66 8.63
C TYR A 63 -9.21 -7.64 8.06
N GLY A 64 -9.21 -7.83 6.74
CA GLY A 64 -10.16 -8.72 6.06
C GLY A 64 -11.60 -8.20 5.95
N ILE A 65 -11.89 -7.02 6.51
CA ILE A 65 -13.23 -6.43 6.52
C ILE A 65 -13.18 -5.12 5.74
N ALA A 66 -13.80 -5.10 4.56
CA ALA A 66 -13.95 -3.90 3.74
C ALA A 66 -15.25 -3.15 4.06
N ASP A 67 -15.20 -1.83 3.86
CA ASP A 67 -16.34 -0.93 3.97
C ASP A 67 -16.89 -0.61 2.58
N THR A 68 -18.13 -0.12 2.50
CA THR A 68 -18.81 0.19 1.22
C THR A 68 -17.97 1.02 0.25
N PRO A 69 -17.25 2.09 0.68
CA PRO A 69 -16.44 2.90 -0.24
C PRO A 69 -15.31 2.11 -0.93
N VAL A 70 -14.78 1.08 -0.27
CA VAL A 70 -13.77 0.20 -0.85
C VAL A 70 -14.37 -0.61 -2.01
N PHE A 71 -15.58 -1.15 -1.84
CA PHE A 71 -16.26 -1.88 -2.90
C PHE A 71 -16.68 -0.97 -4.06
N GLU A 72 -17.14 0.25 -3.77
CA GLU A 72 -17.47 1.26 -4.77
C GLU A 72 -16.23 1.62 -5.61
N THR A 73 -15.10 1.86 -4.95
CA THR A 73 -13.81 2.12 -5.60
C THR A 73 -13.37 0.95 -6.50
N ILE A 74 -13.46 -0.29 -6.01
CA ILE A 74 -13.12 -1.49 -6.80
C ILE A 74 -14.00 -1.57 -8.05
N ARG A 75 -15.32 -1.37 -7.89
CA ARG A 75 -16.28 -1.40 -9.00
C ARG A 75 -15.98 -0.30 -10.02
N GLU A 76 -15.74 0.92 -9.56
CA GLU A 76 -15.46 2.06 -10.44
C GLU A 76 -14.19 1.80 -11.24
N LEU A 77 -13.08 1.47 -10.59
CA LEU A 77 -11.81 1.21 -11.27
C LEU A 77 -11.92 0.06 -12.27
N ALA A 78 -12.62 -1.02 -11.91
CA ALA A 78 -12.87 -2.14 -12.82
C ALA A 78 -13.71 -1.72 -14.03
N THR A 79 -14.65 -0.79 -13.86
CA THR A 79 -15.52 -0.29 -14.92
C THR A 79 -14.78 0.66 -15.87
N VAL A 80 -13.97 1.56 -15.33
CA VAL A 80 -13.32 2.62 -16.13
C VAL A 80 -12.00 2.16 -16.76
N GLU A 81 -11.22 1.31 -16.08
CA GLU A 81 -9.87 0.94 -16.48
C GLU A 81 -9.71 -0.59 -16.71
N GLY A 82 -10.72 -1.40 -16.40
CA GLY A 82 -10.61 -2.86 -16.49
C GLY A 82 -9.67 -3.49 -15.46
N VAL A 83 -9.26 -2.73 -14.43
CA VAL A 83 -8.36 -3.18 -13.37
C VAL A 83 -9.17 -3.60 -12.16
N VAL A 84 -8.96 -4.84 -11.71
CA VAL A 84 -9.73 -5.45 -10.62
C VAL A 84 -8.86 -5.61 -9.38
N LEU A 85 -9.20 -4.89 -8.32
CA LEU A 85 -8.52 -4.94 -7.00
C LEU A 85 -9.29 -5.84 -6.03
N ASP A 86 -8.63 -6.26 -4.95
CA ASP A 86 -9.21 -7.06 -3.87
C ASP A 86 -9.65 -6.22 -2.66
N PRO A 87 -10.66 -6.65 -1.88
CA PRO A 87 -11.21 -5.85 -0.78
C PRO A 87 -10.37 -5.90 0.50
N VAL A 88 -9.37 -6.78 0.61
CA VAL A 88 -8.55 -6.96 1.81
C VAL A 88 -7.32 -6.06 1.77
N TYR A 89 -6.66 -5.94 0.63
CA TYR A 89 -5.40 -5.22 0.45
C TYR A 89 -5.51 -4.10 -0.57
N THR A 90 -5.54 -4.46 -1.86
CA THR A 90 -5.30 -3.50 -2.94
C THR A 90 -6.41 -2.47 -3.07
N GLY A 91 -7.67 -2.87 -2.85
CA GLY A 91 -8.81 -1.97 -2.83
C GLY A 91 -8.77 -0.98 -1.67
N LYS A 92 -8.34 -1.40 -0.47
CA LYS A 92 -8.16 -0.49 0.68
C LYS A 92 -7.04 0.51 0.42
N ALA A 93 -5.89 0.03 -0.05
CA ALA A 93 -4.76 0.88 -0.37
C ALA A 93 -5.11 1.88 -1.49
N PHE A 94 -5.80 1.45 -2.54
CA PHE A 94 -6.19 2.34 -3.64
C PHE A 94 -7.25 3.36 -3.20
N ASN A 95 -8.26 2.94 -2.45
CA ASN A 95 -9.25 3.85 -1.86
C ASN A 95 -8.61 4.87 -0.90
N GLY A 96 -7.60 4.46 -0.11
CA GLY A 96 -6.82 5.38 0.71
C GLY A 96 -5.99 6.36 -0.13
N LEU A 97 -5.36 5.88 -1.22
CA LEU A 97 -4.62 6.73 -2.14
C LEU A 97 -5.51 7.83 -2.75
N LEU A 98 -6.70 7.49 -3.23
CA LEU A 98 -7.64 8.47 -3.81
C LEU A 98 -8.00 9.56 -2.78
N GLN A 99 -8.32 9.16 -1.55
CA GLN A 99 -8.62 10.12 -0.47
C GLN A 99 -7.43 11.03 -0.14
N GLU A 100 -6.20 10.51 -0.17
CA GLU A 100 -5.00 11.32 0.06
C GLU A 100 -4.68 12.29 -1.07
N ILE A 101 -5.04 11.93 -2.31
CA ILE A 101 -4.99 12.83 -3.46
C ILE A 101 -6.00 13.97 -3.25
N ASP A 102 -7.23 13.66 -2.88
CA ASP A 102 -8.29 14.65 -2.64
C ASP A 102 -7.97 15.58 -1.46
N GLN A 103 -7.30 15.06 -0.43
CA GLN A 103 -6.81 15.84 0.71
C GLN A 103 -5.55 16.67 0.39
N GLY A 104 -4.99 16.51 -0.81
CA GLY A 104 -3.86 17.31 -1.29
C GLY A 104 -2.49 16.84 -0.79
N ARG A 105 -2.36 15.65 -0.17
CA ARG A 105 -1.06 15.11 0.26
C ARG A 105 -0.07 15.06 -0.90
N PHE A 106 -0.57 14.76 -2.09
CA PHE A 106 0.22 14.61 -3.31
C PHE A 106 0.08 15.79 -4.29
N ALA A 107 -0.33 16.98 -3.82
CA ALA A 107 -0.54 18.15 -4.69
C ALA A 107 0.70 18.57 -5.52
N ASN A 108 1.90 18.25 -5.04
CA ASN A 108 3.17 18.53 -5.73
C ASN A 108 3.68 17.36 -6.59
N ALA A 109 2.96 16.23 -6.64
CA ALA A 109 3.33 15.08 -7.44
C ALA A 109 2.78 15.23 -8.87
N SER A 110 3.65 15.15 -9.87
CA SER A 110 3.20 15.13 -11.28
C SER A 110 2.70 13.77 -11.73
N ASN A 111 3.26 12.69 -11.17
CA ASN A 111 2.88 11.30 -11.48
C ASN A 111 2.89 10.47 -10.20
N ILE A 112 1.93 9.56 -10.09
CA ILE A 112 1.83 8.59 -9.00
C ILE A 112 1.81 7.19 -9.62
N VAL A 113 2.67 6.31 -9.12
CA VAL A 113 2.69 4.90 -9.51
C VAL A 113 2.08 4.08 -8.38
N PHE A 114 0.92 3.48 -8.63
CA PHE A 114 0.31 2.52 -7.71
C PHE A 114 0.84 1.11 -8.01
N VAL A 115 1.35 0.42 -6.99
CA VAL A 115 1.84 -0.97 -7.12
C VAL A 115 0.69 -1.91 -6.82
N HIS A 116 0.07 -2.46 -7.87
CA HIS A 116 -0.96 -3.49 -7.75
C HIS A 116 -0.32 -4.82 -7.30
N THR A 117 -0.38 -5.12 -6.00
CA THR A 117 0.27 -6.32 -5.41
C THR A 117 -0.47 -7.63 -5.64
N GLY A 118 -1.67 -7.61 -6.20
CA GLY A 118 -2.42 -8.81 -6.59
C GLY A 118 -3.70 -8.97 -5.76
N GLY A 119 -3.97 -10.17 -5.27
CA GLY A 119 -5.07 -10.43 -4.32
C GLY A 119 -6.42 -10.78 -4.95
N ILE A 120 -6.54 -10.84 -6.28
CA ILE A 120 -7.82 -10.97 -7.00
C ILE A 120 -8.73 -12.11 -6.51
N PHE A 121 -8.17 -13.24 -6.07
CA PHE A 121 -8.95 -14.37 -5.53
C PHE A 121 -9.65 -14.05 -4.20
N GLY A 122 -9.20 -13.00 -3.50
CA GLY A 122 -9.85 -12.44 -2.32
C GLY A 122 -11.22 -11.82 -2.61
N LEU A 123 -11.62 -11.66 -3.87
CA LEU A 123 -12.96 -11.20 -4.25
C LEU A 123 -14.03 -12.27 -4.16
N PHE A 124 -13.69 -13.55 -4.35
CA PHE A 124 -14.70 -14.61 -4.44
C PHE A 124 -15.59 -14.74 -3.20
N PRO A 125 -15.09 -14.60 -1.96
CA PRO A 125 -15.94 -14.59 -0.77
C PRO A 125 -16.90 -13.38 -0.69
N PHE A 126 -16.66 -12.34 -1.48
CA PHE A 126 -17.40 -11.07 -1.47
C PHE A 126 -18.17 -10.81 -2.78
N ALA A 127 -18.37 -11.83 -3.62
CA ALA A 127 -19.03 -11.70 -4.93
C ALA A 127 -20.37 -10.94 -4.81
N ASP A 128 -21.20 -11.27 -3.83
CA ASP A 128 -22.50 -10.62 -3.62
C ASP A 128 -22.38 -9.11 -3.31
N ALA A 129 -21.31 -8.67 -2.65
CA ALA A 129 -21.09 -7.26 -2.35
C ALA A 129 -20.61 -6.46 -3.58
N LEU A 130 -19.99 -7.14 -4.55
CA LEU A 130 -19.45 -6.53 -5.78
C LEU A 130 -20.48 -6.38 -6.90
N PHE A 131 -21.55 -7.17 -6.88
CA PHE A 131 -22.56 -7.20 -7.96
C PHE A 131 -23.94 -6.67 -7.54
N ARG A 132 -24.06 -6.06 -6.35
CA ARG A 132 -25.29 -5.40 -5.88
C ARG A 132 -25.37 -3.91 -6.22
#